data_AF-A0A6G1R4S9-F1
#
_entry.id   AF-A0A6G1R4S9-F1
#
_cell.length_a   1.000
_cell.length_b   1.000
_cell.length_c   1.000
_cell.angle_alpha   90.00
_cell.angle_beta   90.00
_cell.angle_gamma   90.00
#
_symmetry.space_group_name_H-M   'P 1'
#
loop_
_entity.id
_entity.type
_entity.pdbx_description
1 polymer ?
#
loop_
_entity_poly.entity_id
_entity_poly.type
_entity_poly.pdbx_seq_one_letter_code
_entity_poly.pdbx_strand_id
1 'polypeptide(L)'
;RQGAIVAVTGDGVNDSPALKKADIGIAMGIAGSDVSKQAADMILLDDNFASIVTGVEEGRLIFDNLKKSIAYTLTSNIPEITPFLLFIIANIPLPLGTVTILCIDLGTDMVPAISLAYEAAESDIMKRQPRNPRTDKLVNERLISMAS
;
A
#
# COMPACT_ATOMS: atom_id res chain seq x y z
N ARG A 1 8.38 -23.76 3.90
CA ARG A 1 8.18 -22.48 3.18
C ARG A 1 9.39 -21.60 3.46
N GLN A 2 10.10 -21.09 2.44
CA GLN A 2 11.31 -20.27 2.62
C GLN A 2 11.02 -18.79 3.00
N GLY A 3 9.75 -18.39 3.11
CA GLY A 3 9.36 -17.03 3.49
C GLY A 3 9.48 -15.99 2.38
N ALA A 4 9.69 -16.42 1.15
CA ALA A 4 9.61 -15.59 -0.05
C ALA A 4 8.16 -15.34 -0.46
N ILE A 5 7.93 -14.21 -1.12
CA ILE A 5 6.66 -13.89 -1.79
C ILE A 5 6.73 -14.49 -3.20
N VAL A 6 5.74 -15.28 -3.59
CA VAL A 6 5.74 -16.05 -4.83
C VAL A 6 4.56 -15.65 -5.70
N ALA A 7 4.86 -15.20 -6.92
CA ALA A 7 3.90 -15.04 -8.00
C ALA A 7 3.92 -16.29 -8.90
N VAL A 8 2.75 -16.75 -9.33
CA VAL A 8 2.62 -17.88 -10.28
C VAL A 8 1.84 -17.41 -11.48
N THR A 9 2.35 -17.72 -12.68
CA THR A 9 1.66 -17.47 -13.96
C THR A 9 1.22 -18.80 -14.55
N GLY A 10 -0.01 -18.91 -15.03
CA GLY A 10 -0.52 -20.14 -15.65
C GLY A 10 -1.72 -19.90 -16.53
N ASP A 11 -2.01 -20.87 -17.39
CA ASP A 11 -3.09 -20.82 -18.37
C ASP A 11 -3.97 -22.09 -18.31
N GLY A 12 -3.45 -23.21 -17.82
CA GLY A 12 -4.17 -24.48 -17.76
C GLY A 12 -4.96 -24.73 -16.48
N VAL A 13 -5.94 -25.64 -16.55
CA VAL A 13 -6.70 -26.14 -15.38
C VAL A 13 -5.76 -26.79 -14.34
N ASN A 14 -4.65 -27.38 -14.81
CA ASN A 14 -3.64 -27.98 -13.95
C ASN A 14 -2.88 -26.95 -13.10
N ASP A 15 -2.87 -25.68 -13.51
CA ASP A 15 -2.19 -24.60 -12.80
C ASP A 15 -3.07 -23.99 -11.70
N SER A 16 -4.39 -24.22 -11.71
CA SER A 16 -5.34 -23.66 -10.75
C SER A 16 -4.94 -23.89 -9.28
N PRO A 17 -4.46 -25.08 -8.84
CA PRO A 17 -4.01 -25.27 -7.46
C PRO A 17 -2.75 -24.45 -7.12
N ALA A 18 -1.87 -24.22 -8.09
CA ALA A 18 -0.66 -23.43 -7.92
C ALA A 18 -0.99 -21.93 -7.87
N LEU A 19 -1.84 -21.45 -8.79
CA LEU A 19 -2.36 -20.08 -8.81
C LEU A 19 -3.04 -19.72 -7.50
N LYS A 20 -3.90 -20.61 -6.97
CA LYS A 20 -4.62 -20.36 -5.72
C LYS A 20 -3.74 -20.37 -4.47
N LYS A 21 -2.59 -21.06 -4.52
CA LYS A 21 -1.66 -21.19 -3.38
C LYS A 21 -0.55 -20.14 -3.39
N ALA A 22 -0.32 -19.50 -4.55
CA ALA A 22 0.60 -18.40 -4.70
C ALA A 22 0.17 -17.21 -3.83
N ASP A 23 1.11 -16.31 -3.55
CA ASP A 23 0.76 -15.03 -2.93
C ASP A 23 0.06 -14.10 -3.94
N ILE A 24 0.32 -14.30 -5.23
CA ILE A 24 -0.42 -13.71 -6.34
C ILE A 24 -0.46 -14.69 -7.52
N GLY A 25 -1.66 -15.10 -7.93
CA GLY A 25 -1.90 -15.88 -9.14
C GLY A 25 -2.18 -14.97 -10.35
N ILE A 26 -1.52 -15.23 -11.48
CA ILE A 26 -1.67 -14.47 -12.73
C ILE A 26 -2.12 -15.43 -13.83
N ALA A 27 -3.29 -15.19 -14.42
CA ALA A 27 -3.83 -16.00 -15.52
C ALA A 27 -3.83 -15.25 -16.87
N MET A 28 -3.73 -16.01 -17.95
CA MET A 28 -3.86 -15.50 -19.32
C MET A 28 -5.33 -15.30 -19.68
N GLY A 29 -5.67 -14.15 -20.27
CA GLY A 29 -7.02 -13.75 -20.64
C GLY A 29 -7.54 -14.47 -21.89
N ILE A 30 -6.69 -14.71 -22.88
CA ILE A 30 -7.07 -15.35 -24.15
C ILE A 30 -6.76 -16.84 -24.10
N ALA A 31 -5.51 -17.21 -23.84
CA ALA A 31 -5.05 -18.60 -23.79
C ALA A 31 -5.51 -19.37 -22.53
N GLY A 32 -5.88 -18.67 -21.46
CA GLY A 32 -6.22 -19.29 -20.18
C GLY A 32 -7.60 -19.97 -20.17
N SER A 33 -7.66 -21.14 -19.54
CA SER A 33 -8.91 -21.82 -19.20
C SER A 33 -9.75 -21.02 -18.20
N ASP A 34 -11.07 -21.24 -18.18
CA ASP A 34 -11.94 -20.56 -17.21
C ASP A 34 -11.58 -20.91 -15.76
N VAL A 35 -11.09 -22.13 -15.53
CA VAL A 35 -10.67 -22.60 -14.20
C VAL A 35 -9.39 -21.93 -13.73
N SER A 36 -8.43 -21.64 -14.62
CA SER A 36 -7.22 -20.88 -14.26
C SER A 36 -7.54 -19.41 -14.00
N LYS A 37 -8.39 -18.79 -14.83
CA LYS A 37 -8.86 -17.41 -14.63
C LYS A 37 -9.61 -17.21 -13.31
N GLN A 38 -10.45 -18.17 -12.91
CA GLN A 38 -11.16 -18.11 -11.62
C GLN A 38 -10.24 -18.37 -10.41
N ALA A 39 -9.14 -19.07 -10.61
CA ALA A 39 -8.19 -19.37 -9.54
C ALA A 39 -7.15 -18.26 -9.31
N ALA A 40 -6.89 -17.42 -10.31
CA ALA A 40 -5.95 -16.32 -10.28
C ALA A 40 -6.52 -15.06 -9.61
N ASP A 41 -5.62 -14.20 -9.10
CA ASP A 41 -5.93 -12.90 -8.51
C ASP A 41 -5.83 -11.76 -9.55
N MET A 42 -5.07 -11.99 -10.63
CA MET A 42 -4.86 -11.07 -11.74
C MET A 42 -5.04 -11.79 -13.08
N ILE A 43 -5.64 -11.12 -14.06
CA ILE A 43 -5.84 -11.66 -15.42
C ILE A 43 -5.20 -10.71 -16.43
N LEU A 44 -4.33 -11.24 -17.29
CA LEU A 44 -3.74 -10.50 -18.41
C LEU A 44 -4.67 -10.56 -19.62
N LEU A 45 -5.51 -9.54 -19.79
CA LEU A 45 -6.54 -9.53 -20.85
C LEU A 45 -5.96 -9.60 -22.27
N ASP A 46 -4.72 -9.14 -22.45
CA ASP A 46 -4.00 -9.07 -23.72
C ASP A 46 -2.96 -10.18 -23.90
N ASP A 47 -2.84 -11.12 -22.94
CA ASP A 47 -1.83 -12.18 -22.93
C ASP A 47 -0.38 -11.65 -23.03
N ASN A 48 -0.14 -10.40 -22.62
CA ASN A 48 1.19 -9.81 -22.68
C ASN A 48 1.95 -9.95 -21.36
N PHE A 49 3.00 -10.77 -21.35
CA PHE A 49 3.87 -10.93 -20.18
C PHE A 49 4.57 -9.62 -19.74
N ALA A 50 4.70 -8.62 -20.63
CA ALA A 50 5.24 -7.32 -20.25
C ALA A 50 4.41 -6.62 -19.15
N SER A 51 3.09 -6.90 -19.11
CA SER A 51 2.19 -6.37 -18.09
C SER A 51 2.56 -6.83 -16.67
N ILE A 52 3.28 -7.95 -16.51
CA ILE A 52 3.82 -8.39 -15.22
C ILE A 52 4.95 -7.45 -14.77
N VAL A 53 5.81 -7.03 -15.70
CA VAL A 53 6.90 -6.09 -15.40
C VAL A 53 6.32 -4.75 -14.94
N THR A 54 5.32 -4.25 -15.66
CA THR A 54 4.56 -3.05 -15.27
C THR A 54 3.87 -3.25 -13.92
N GLY A 55 3.26 -4.41 -13.67
CA GLY A 55 2.63 -4.71 -12.37
C GLY A 55 3.63 -4.72 -11.20
N VAL A 56 4.86 -5.21 -11.42
CA VAL A 56 5.93 -5.15 -10.40
C VAL A 56 6.38 -3.71 -10.17
N GLU A 57 6.48 -2.90 -11.23
CA GLU A 57 6.82 -1.49 -11.14
C GLU A 57 5.77 -0.69 -10.34
N GLU A 58 4.50 -0.81 -10.73
CA GLU A 58 3.38 -0.16 -10.05
C GLU A 58 3.23 -0.63 -8.60
N GLY A 59 3.40 -1.94 -8.34
CA GLY A 59 3.37 -2.50 -7.00
C GLY A 59 4.50 -1.96 -6.09
N ARG A 60 5.66 -1.64 -6.67
CA ARG A 60 6.79 -1.00 -5.99
C ARG A 60 6.53 0.48 -5.74
N LEU A 61 5.96 1.18 -6.72
CA LEU A 61 5.60 2.60 -6.64
C LEU A 61 4.57 2.85 -5.54
N ILE A 62 3.45 2.12 -5.58
CA ILE A 62 2.35 2.30 -4.62
C ILE A 62 2.80 2.01 -3.19
N PHE A 63 3.72 1.06 -3.00
CA PHE A 63 4.24 0.75 -1.67
C PHE A 63 5.00 1.93 -1.05
N ASP A 64 5.83 2.63 -1.83
CA ASP A 64 6.56 3.80 -1.34
C ASP A 64 5.62 5.00 -1.14
N ASN A 65 4.69 5.22 -2.06
CA ASN A 65 3.71 6.30 -1.94
C ASN A 65 2.78 6.12 -0.74
N LEU A 66 2.38 4.87 -0.44
CA LEU A 66 1.61 4.56 0.76
C LEU A 66 2.38 4.87 2.05
N LYS A 67 3.71 4.70 2.08
CA LYS A 67 4.50 5.11 3.25
C LYS A 67 4.43 6.62 3.47
N LYS A 68 4.53 7.41 2.39
CA LYS A 68 4.43 8.87 2.45
C LYS A 68 3.04 9.31 2.92
N SER A 69 1.99 8.74 2.33
CA SER A 69 0.60 9.01 2.69
C SER A 69 0.33 8.68 4.17
N ILE A 70 0.76 7.50 4.64
CA ILE A 70 0.61 7.10 6.05
C ILE A 70 1.43 8.01 6.98
N ALA A 71 2.67 8.34 6.61
CA ALA A 71 3.50 9.25 7.41
C ALA A 71 2.84 10.62 7.56
N TYR A 72 2.27 11.16 6.48
CA TYR A 72 1.54 12.42 6.48
C TYR A 72 0.32 12.38 7.42
N THR A 73 -0.55 11.37 7.29
CA THR A 73 -1.72 11.22 8.17
C THR A 73 -1.32 11.04 9.63
N LEU A 74 -0.28 10.23 9.91
CA LEU A 74 0.20 10.05 11.29
C LEU A 74 0.78 11.33 11.90
N THR A 75 1.41 12.17 11.09
CA THR A 75 1.99 13.44 11.54
C THR A 75 0.90 14.43 11.95
N SER A 76 -0.25 14.43 11.27
CA SER A 76 -1.39 15.29 11.58
C SER A 76 -2.08 14.93 12.91
N ASN A 77 -2.05 13.65 13.31
CA ASN A 77 -2.67 13.20 14.57
C ASN A 77 -2.00 13.78 15.83
N ILE A 78 -0.69 14.10 15.79
CA ILE A 78 0.05 14.62 16.95
C ILE A 78 -0.43 16.02 17.39
N PRO A 79 -0.53 17.02 16.49
CA PRO A 79 -1.08 18.33 16.83
C PRO A 79 -2.58 18.30 17.15
N GLU A 80 -3.31 17.22 16.87
CA GLU A 80 -4.70 17.05 17.32
C GLU A 80 -4.82 16.52 18.75
N ILE A 81 -3.96 15.56 19.12
CA ILE A 81 -3.96 14.96 20.47
C ILE A 81 -3.33 15.92 21.50
N THR A 82 -2.31 16.68 21.10
CA THR A 82 -1.54 17.56 22.01
C THR A 82 -2.41 18.62 22.72
N PRO A 83 -3.30 19.38 22.03
CA PRO A 83 -4.24 20.31 22.66
C PRO A 83 -5.19 19.63 23.66
N PHE A 84 -5.64 18.41 23.37
CA PHE A 84 -6.49 17.62 24.26
C PHE A 84 -5.75 17.21 25.54
N LEU A 85 -4.50 16.78 25.42
CA LEU A 85 -3.64 16.48 26.59
C LEU A 85 -3.35 17.73 27.42
N LEU A 86 -3.04 18.86 26.79
CA LEU A 86 -2.79 20.12 27.48
C LEU A 86 -4.05 20.66 28.17
N PHE A 87 -5.23 20.49 27.58
CA PHE A 87 -6.51 20.78 28.23
C PHE A 87 -6.65 20.02 29.56
N ILE A 88 -6.37 18.71 29.56
CA ILE A 88 -6.49 17.87 30.75
C ILE A 88 -5.44 18.22 31.83
N ILE A 89 -4.19 18.46 31.43
CA ILE A 89 -3.07 18.66 32.36
C ILE A 89 -3.02 20.10 32.88
N ALA A 90 -3.21 21.10 32.01
CA ALA A 90 -3.04 22.51 32.33
C ALA A 90 -4.37 23.27 32.58
N ASN A 91 -5.53 22.61 32.45
CA ASN A 91 -6.86 23.23 32.59
C ASN A 91 -7.05 24.51 31.74
N ILE A 92 -6.35 24.62 30.62
CA ILE A 92 -6.54 25.70 29.65
C ILE A 92 -7.83 25.48 28.86
N PRO A 93 -8.49 26.53 28.34
CA PRO A 93 -9.68 26.38 27.50
C PRO A 93 -9.37 25.51 26.26
N LEU A 94 -10.31 24.64 25.88
CA LEU A 94 -10.13 23.69 24.77
C LEU A 94 -9.83 24.46 23.46
N PRO A 95 -8.62 24.34 22.87
CA PRO A 95 -8.26 25.11 21.69
C PRO A 95 -8.98 24.63 20.41
N LEU A 96 -9.30 23.33 20.36
CA LEU A 96 -9.89 22.65 19.21
C LEU A 96 -11.01 21.73 19.71
N GLY A 97 -12.23 21.92 19.19
CA GLY A 97 -13.36 21.04 19.47
C GLY A 97 -13.27 19.72 18.69
N THR A 98 -13.98 18.69 19.15
CA THR A 98 -14.04 17.39 18.46
C THR A 98 -14.58 17.51 17.03
N VAL A 99 -15.52 18.44 16.78
CA VAL A 99 -16.07 18.68 15.44
C VAL A 99 -15.00 19.26 14.50
N THR A 100 -14.16 20.18 14.98
CA THR A 100 -13.09 20.76 14.15
C THR A 100 -12.02 19.74 13.79
N ILE A 101 -11.69 18.80 14.71
CA ILE A 101 -10.78 17.68 14.43
C ILE A 101 -11.36 16.80 13.33
N LEU A 102 -12.63 16.39 13.44
CA LEU A 102 -13.30 15.60 12.40
C LEU A 102 -13.32 16.33 11.04
N CYS A 103 -13.47 17.65 11.03
CA CYS A 103 -13.39 18.42 9.79
C CYS A 103 -11.98 18.43 9.17
N ILE A 104 -10.92 18.33 9.98
CA ILE A 104 -9.54 18.24 9.49
C ILE A 104 -9.30 16.84 8.92
N ASP A 105 -9.54 15.81 9.72
CA ASP A 105 -9.36 14.39 9.36
C ASP A 105 -10.11 13.98 8.10
N LEU A 106 -11.42 14.26 8.05
CA LEU A 106 -12.30 13.82 6.97
C LEU A 106 -12.44 14.86 5.85
N GLY A 107 -12.03 16.10 6.09
CA GLY A 107 -12.18 17.19 5.13
C GLY A 107 -10.86 17.52 4.45
N THR A 108 -9.96 18.15 5.20
CA THR A 108 -8.75 18.75 4.62
C THR A 108 -7.65 17.73 4.37
N ASP A 109 -7.51 16.69 5.21
CA ASP A 109 -6.36 15.78 5.15
C ASP A 109 -6.53 14.65 4.14
N MET A 110 -7.78 14.28 3.80
CA MET A 110 -8.06 13.25 2.81
C MET A 110 -7.47 13.59 1.43
N VAL A 111 -7.60 14.85 0.97
CA VAL A 111 -7.16 15.24 -0.38
C VAL A 111 -5.62 15.18 -0.52
N PRO A 112 -4.83 15.81 0.38
CA PRO A 112 -3.37 15.66 0.36
C PRO A 112 -2.91 14.21 0.55
N ALA A 113 -3.53 13.46 1.46
CA ALA A 113 -3.13 12.07 1.72
C ALA A 113 -3.33 11.17 0.48
N ILE A 114 -4.43 11.35 -0.25
CA ILE A 114 -4.68 10.65 -1.52
C ILE A 114 -3.72 11.17 -2.60
N SER A 115 -3.49 12.48 -2.68
CA SER A 115 -2.55 13.06 -3.66
C SER A 115 -1.13 12.46 -3.51
N LEU A 116 -0.66 12.23 -2.29
CA LEU A 116 0.62 11.58 -2.02
C LEU A 116 0.68 10.14 -2.52
N ALA A 117 -0.47 9.44 -2.63
CA ALA A 117 -0.53 8.11 -3.20
C ALA A 117 -0.23 8.09 -4.72
N TYR A 118 -0.44 9.22 -5.41
CA TYR A 118 -0.24 9.40 -6.85
C TYR A 118 1.12 10.03 -7.22
N GLU A 119 2.05 10.16 -6.28
CA GLU A 119 3.38 10.68 -6.59
C GLU A 119 4.16 9.77 -7.55
N ALA A 120 5.05 10.37 -8.35
CA ALA A 120 5.94 9.63 -9.24
C ALA A 120 7.10 8.99 -8.46
N ALA A 121 7.72 7.97 -9.05
CA ALA A 121 8.88 7.31 -8.48
C ALA A 121 10.06 8.28 -8.31
N GLU A 122 10.59 8.42 -7.10
CA GLU A 122 11.76 9.29 -6.83
C GLU A 122 13.09 8.70 -7.34
N SER A 123 13.13 7.40 -7.64
CA SER A 123 14.34 6.68 -8.06
C SER A 123 14.01 5.55 -9.01
N ASP A 124 15.03 4.92 -9.59
CA ASP A 124 14.88 3.75 -10.44
C ASP A 124 14.45 2.52 -9.61
N ILE A 125 13.15 2.45 -9.33
CA ILE A 125 12.50 1.43 -8.49
C ILE A 125 12.61 0.03 -9.09
N MET A 126 12.97 -0.11 -10.36
CA MET A 126 13.15 -1.40 -11.02
C MET A 126 14.57 -1.95 -10.85
N LYS A 127 15.57 -1.10 -10.63
CA LYS A 127 16.96 -1.53 -10.34
C LYS A 127 17.18 -2.07 -8.93
N ARG A 128 16.33 -1.72 -7.96
CA ARG A 128 16.44 -2.22 -6.58
C ARG A 128 16.00 -3.68 -6.46
N GLN A 129 16.57 -4.40 -5.48
CA GLN A 129 16.15 -5.76 -5.13
C GLN A 129 14.73 -5.77 -4.53
N PRO A 130 13.98 -6.89 -4.63
CA PRO A 130 12.70 -7.04 -3.96
C PRO A 130 12.83 -6.81 -2.45
N ARG A 131 11.84 -6.13 -1.86
CA ARG A 131 11.81 -5.86 -0.42
C ARG A 131 11.80 -7.16 0.39
N ASN A 132 12.44 -7.13 1.57
CA ASN A 132 12.33 -8.23 2.51
C ASN A 132 11.09 -8.03 3.39
N PRO A 133 10.09 -8.94 3.36
CA PRO A 133 8.83 -8.76 4.09
C PRO A 133 9.00 -8.77 5.62
N ARG A 134 10.16 -9.18 6.15
CA ARG A 134 10.44 -9.20 7.59
C ARG A 134 11.06 -7.91 8.09
N THR A 135 11.95 -7.28 7.32
CA THR A 135 12.66 -6.06 7.71
C THR A 135 12.02 -4.80 7.14
N ASP A 136 11.60 -4.83 5.87
CA ASP A 136 11.12 -3.67 5.14
C ASP A 136 9.60 -3.55 5.28
N LYS A 137 9.17 -3.23 6.50
CA LYS A 137 7.77 -2.99 6.83
C LYS A 137 7.27 -1.69 6.20
N LEU A 138 5.94 -1.62 6.02
CA LEU A 138 5.27 -0.42 5.52
C LEU A 138 5.41 0.71 6.56
N VAL A 139 5.05 0.42 7.82
CA VAL A 139 5.27 1.32 8.95
C VAL A 139 6.43 0.76 9.78
N ASN A 140 7.44 1.60 10.02
CA ASN A 140 8.58 1.28 10.88
C ASN A 140 8.76 2.38 11.94
N GLU A 141 9.59 2.10 12.96
CA GLU A 141 9.85 3.06 14.04
C GLU A 141 10.43 4.38 13.53
N ARG A 142 11.19 4.36 12.42
CA ARG A 142 11.70 5.58 11.80
C ARG A 142 10.58 6.45 11.25
N LEU A 143 9.58 5.86 10.61
CA LEU A 143 8.42 6.57 10.08
C LEU A 143 7.62 7.20 11.21
N ILE A 144 7.43 6.47 12.31
CA ILE A 144 6.80 7.01 13.51
C ILE A 144 7.63 8.17 14.09
N SER A 145 8.95 8.00 14.21
CA SER A 145 9.85 9.03 14.72
C SER A 145 9.95 10.27 13.83
N MET A 146 9.65 10.16 12.53
CA MET A 146 9.57 11.31 11.62
C MET A 146 8.22 12.01 11.70
N ALA A 147 7.18 11.29 12.13
CA ALA A 147 5.82 11.80 12.25
C ALA A 147 5.50 12.39 13.64
N SER A 148 6.24 11.99 14.68
CA SER A 148 6.17 12.50 16.06
C SER A 148 7.02 13.74 16.29
#